data_AF-A0A847CUJ1-F1
#
_entry.id   AF-A0A847CUJ1-F1
#
_cell.length_a   1.000
_cell.length_b   1.000
_cell.length_c   1.000
_cell.angle_alpha   90.00
_cell.angle_beta   90.00
_cell.angle_gamma   90.00
#
_symmetry.space_group_name_H-M   'P 1'
#
loop_
_entity.id
_entity.type
_entity.pdbx_description
1 polymer ?
#
loop_
_entity_poly.entity_id
_entity_poly.type
_entity_poly.pdbx_seq_one_letter_code
_entity_poly.pdbx_strand_id
1 'polypeptide(L)' 'IEQLGFVPGENIYIVHELGGNLIVNVKGCRVAISKSMANKIMVLDAA' A
#
# COMPACT_ATOMS: atom_id res chain seq x y z
N ILE A 1 8.15 1.81 -7.44
CA ILE A 1 7.22 0.84 -6.80
C ILE A 1 6.16 0.32 -7.79
N GLU A 2 6.21 0.80 -9.03
CA GLU A 2 5.24 0.44 -10.08
C GLU A 2 5.22 -1.06 -10.39
N GLN A 3 6.38 -1.73 -10.31
CA GLN A 3 6.49 -3.18 -10.48
C GLN A 3 5.72 -3.99 -9.40
N LEU A 4 5.45 -3.40 -8.24
CA LEU A 4 4.63 -4.01 -7.18
C LEU A 4 3.14 -3.66 -7.32
N GLY A 5 2.76 -2.93 -8.37
CA GLY A 5 1.36 -2.55 -8.64
C GLY A 5 0.91 -1.23 -8.03
N PHE A 6 1.79 -0.52 -7.30
CA PHE A 6 1.50 0.81 -6.76
C PHE A 6 1.64 1.85 -7.88
N VAL A 7 0.56 2.07 -8.62
CA VAL A 7 0.48 3.06 -9.69
C VAL A 7 -0.67 4.04 -9.41
N PRO A 8 -0.57 5.30 -9.86
CA PRO A 8 -1.64 6.29 -9.67
C PRO A 8 -2.97 5.81 -10.28
N GLY A 9 -4.07 6.06 -9.58
CA GLY A 9 -5.43 5.67 -10.02
C GLY A 9 -5.86 4.27 -9.61
N GLU A 10 -5.01 3.49 -8.95
CA GLU A 10 -5.37 2.19 -8.39
C GLU A 10 -5.85 2.29 -6.95
N ASN A 11 -6.84 1.46 -6.60
CA ASN A 11 -7.29 1.32 -5.22
C ASN A 11 -6.38 0.38 -4.45
N ILE A 12 -5.96 0.83 -3.28
CA ILE A 12 -5.11 0.09 -2.36
C ILE A 12 -5.83 0.00 -1.03
N TYR A 13 -5.82 -1.19 -0.42
CA TYR A 13 -6.48 -1.42 0.86
C TYR A 13 -5.47 -1.90 1.88
N ILE A 14 -5.49 -1.34 3.09
CA ILE A 14 -4.68 -1.84 4.19
C ILE A 14 -5.36 -3.09 4.75
N VAL A 15 -4.67 -4.22 4.71
CA VAL A 15 -5.15 -5.50 5.25
C VAL A 15 -4.74 -5.66 6.70
N HIS A 16 -3.49 -5.31 7.04
CA HIS A 16 -2.97 -5.36 8.41
C HIS A 16 -1.85 -4.34 8.62
N GLU A 17 -1.72 -3.87 9.87
CA GLU A 17 -0.58 -3.09 10.35
C GLU A 17 0.14 -3.85 11.48
N LEU A 18 1.48 -3.89 11.39
CA LEU A 18 2.35 -4.63 12.30
C LEU A 18 3.57 -3.78 12.64
N GLY A 19 3.52 -3.08 13.77
CA GLY A 19 4.67 -2.30 14.26
C GLY A 19 5.14 -1.22 13.27
N GLY A 20 4.22 -0.63 12.51
CA GLY A 20 4.50 0.35 11.46
C GLY A 20 4.80 -0.24 10.08
N ASN A 21 4.97 -1.56 9.94
CA ASN A 21 4.93 -2.22 8.64
C ASN A 21 3.47 -2.46 8.25
N LEU A 22 3.18 -2.45 6.96
CA LEU A 22 1.83 -2.62 6.43
C LEU A 22 1.79 -3.84 5.51
N ILE A 23 0.70 -4.60 5.60
CA ILE A 23 0.29 -5.54 4.58
C ILE A 23 -0.85 -4.86 3.84
N VAL A 24 -0.64 -4.57 2.57
CA VAL A 24 -1.64 -3.94 1.71
C VAL A 24 -2.09 -4.90 0.62
N ASN A 25 -3.33 -4.75 0.18
CA ASN A 25 -3.85 -5.40 -1.01
C ASN A 25 -3.75 -4.43 -2.19
N VAL A 26 -3.01 -4.85 -3.21
CA VAL A 26 -2.83 -4.13 -4.47
C VAL A 26 -3.14 -5.11 -5.58
N LYS A 27 -4.15 -4.82 -6.41
CA LYS A 27 -4.58 -5.68 -7.54
C LYS A 27 -4.88 -7.14 -7.14
N GLY A 28 -5.41 -7.37 -5.94
CA GLY A 28 -5.73 -8.70 -5.44
C GLY A 28 -4.54 -9.45 -4.82
N CYS A 29 -3.34 -8.85 -4.83
CA CYS A 29 -2.14 -9.41 -4.24
C CYS A 29 -1.84 -8.76 -2.89
N ARG A 30 -1.45 -9.56 -1.90
CA ARG A 30 -1.01 -9.07 -0.59
C ARG A 30 0.48 -8.74 -0.64
N VAL A 31 0.83 -7.49 -0.39
CA VAL A 31 2.20 -7.00 -0.40
C VAL A 31 2.55 -6.46 0.98
N ALA A 32 3.61 -6.99 1.59
CA ALA A 32 4.18 -6.44 2.80
C ALA A 32 5.12 -5.28 2.44
N ILE A 33 4.89 -4.12 3.02
CA ILE A 33 5.70 -2.92 2.86
C ILE A 33 6.17 -2.44 4.23
N SER A 34 7.40 -1.94 4.29
CA SER A 34 7.94 -1.36 5.52
C SER A 34 7.38 0.04 5.77
N LYS A 35 7.45 0.51 7.02
CA LYS A 35 7.08 1.90 7.39
C LYS A 35 7.74 2.94 6.48
N SER A 36 9.03 2.76 6.21
CA SER A 36 9.82 3.68 5.38
C SER A 36 9.34 3.72 3.92
N MET A 37 8.78 2.62 3.41
CA MET A 37 8.20 2.57 2.07
C MET A 37 6.80 3.18 2.07
N ALA A 38 5.97 2.85 3.07
CA ALA A 38 4.63 3.38 3.24
C ALA A 38 4.63 4.93 3.30
N ASN A 39 5.58 5.52 4.02
CA ASN A 39 5.74 6.98 4.11
C ASN A 39 6.04 7.67 2.76
N LYS A 40 6.44 6.92 1.72
CA LYS A 40 6.70 7.45 0.37
C LYS A 40 5.48 7.35 -0.54
N ILE A 41 4.39 6.73 -0.08
CA ILE A 41 3.19 6.49 -0.85
C ILE A 41 2.11 7.41 -0.29
N MET A 42 1.70 8.40 -1.08
CA MET A 42 0.53 9.22 -0.78
C MET A 42 -0.68 8.63 -1.50
N VAL A 43 -1.76 8.42 -0.76
CA VAL A 43 -3.04 7.94 -1.26
C VAL A 43 -4.08 9.05 -1.14
N LEU A 44 -5.07 9.06 -2.03
CA LEU A 44 -6.21 9.96 -1.92
C LEU A 44 -7.26 9.28 -1.03
N ASP A 45 -7.77 9.99 -0.02
CA ASP A 45 -8.85 9.47 0.81
C ASP A 45 -10.16 9.51 0.01
N ALA A 46 -10.83 8.36 -0.09
CA ALA A 46 -12.14 8.26 -0.72
C ALA A 46 -13.19 8.38 0.39
N ALA A 47 -13.61 9.62 0.66
CA ALA A 47 -14.73 9.94 1.54
C ALA A 47 -16.07 9.51 0.94
#